data_AF-A0A7X2D7Q6-F1
#
_entry.id   AF-A0A7X2D7Q6-F1
#
_cell.length_a   1.000
_cell.length_b   1.000
_cell.length_c   1.000
_cell.angle_alpha   90.00
_cell.angle_beta   90.00
_cell.angle_gamma   90.00
#
_symmetry.space_group_name_H-M   'P 1'
#
loop_
_entity.id
_entity.type
_entity.pdbx_description
1 polymer ?
#
loop_
_entity_poly.entity_id
_entity_poly.type
_entity_poly.pdbx_seq_one_letter_code
_entity_poly.pdbx_strand_id
1 'polypeptide(L)'
;RITVNHVKDYLRKKSKVSKMLFEKMKELPLLQENEIIKKENEQIIEQRKKFVHQCLQAIPEKYKLILSLRDIQGFSYAEITKILKISPGTVDSRLHRARKMLRKKLAPFFIQRGGNHEM
;
A
#
# COMPACT_ATOMS: atom_id res chain seq x y z
N ARG A 1 -20.28 -25.93 55.42
CA ARG A 1 -19.17 -25.35 54.62
C ARG A 1 -18.69 -26.31 53.52
N ILE A 2 -19.60 -26.88 52.71
CA ILE A 2 -19.24 -27.85 51.64
C ILE A 2 -19.57 -27.25 50.26
N THR A 3 -20.72 -26.57 50.14
CA THR A 3 -21.20 -25.96 48.90
C THR A 3 -20.30 -24.85 48.36
N VAL A 4 -19.77 -23.98 49.24
CA VAL A 4 -18.89 -22.86 48.82
C VAL A 4 -17.56 -23.38 48.26
N ASN A 5 -17.00 -24.44 48.87
CA ASN A 5 -15.78 -25.07 48.37
C ASN A 5 -16.03 -25.76 47.03
N HIS A 6 -17.20 -26.37 46.84
CA HIS A 6 -17.54 -27.03 45.59
C HIS A 6 -17.67 -26.04 44.42
N VAL A 7 -18.25 -24.85 44.67
CA VAL A 7 -18.32 -23.76 43.68
C VAL A 7 -16.93 -23.19 43.41
N LYS A 8 -16.13 -22.99 44.46
CA LYS A 8 -14.76 -22.47 44.36
C LYS A 8 -13.85 -23.41 43.55
N ASP A 9 -13.94 -24.72 43.77
CA ASP A 9 -13.19 -25.73 43.01
C ASP A 9 -13.68 -25.84 41.57
N TYR A 10 -15.00 -25.78 41.33
CA TYR A 10 -15.55 -25.75 39.98
C TYR A 10 -15.06 -24.54 39.18
N LEU A 11 -15.10 -23.34 39.78
CA LEU A 11 -14.61 -22.10 39.16
C LEU A 11 -13.09 -22.14 38.94
N ARG A 12 -12.33 -22.70 39.89
CA ARG A 12 -10.88 -22.84 39.79
C ARG A 12 -10.49 -23.83 38.67
N LYS A 13 -11.21 -24.93 38.52
CA LYS A 13 -11.02 -25.90 37.43
C LYS A 13 -11.38 -25.30 36.07
N LYS A 14 -12.49 -24.55 35.98
CA LYS A 14 -12.91 -23.85 34.75
C LYS A 14 -11.91 -22.76 34.33
N SER A 15 -11.40 -21.98 35.29
CA SER A 15 -10.33 -20.98 35.06
C SER A 15 -9.04 -21.64 34.56
N LYS A 16 -8.65 -22.77 35.15
CA LYS A 16 -7.43 -23.51 34.75
C LYS A 16 -7.55 -24.07 33.33
N VAL A 17 -8.72 -24.61 32.96
CA VAL A 17 -9.01 -25.10 31.60
C VAL A 17 -8.96 -23.96 30.58
N SER A 18 -9.57 -22.80 30.89
CA SER A 18 -9.51 -21.62 30.03
C SER A 18 -8.08 -21.11 29.83
N LYS A 19 -7.28 -21.06 30.89
CA LYS A 19 -5.86 -20.67 30.81
C LYS A 19 -5.04 -21.66 29.98
N MET A 20 -5.31 -22.95 30.13
CA MET A 20 -4.62 -24.01 29.39
C MET A 20 -4.98 -24.01 27.90
N LEU A 21 -6.25 -23.74 27.54
CA LEU A 21 -6.68 -23.50 26.17
C LEU A 21 -5.99 -22.27 25.55
N PHE A 22 -5.85 -21.19 26.32
CA PHE A 22 -5.19 -19.96 25.87
C PHE A 22 -3.69 -20.14 25.60
N GLU A 23 -2.98 -20.86 26.48
CA GLU A 23 -1.57 -21.24 26.24
C GLU A 23 -1.43 -22.14 25.00
N LYS A 24 -2.34 -23.11 24.81
CA LYS A 24 -2.33 -23.97 23.63
C LYS A 24 -2.64 -23.23 22.33
N MET A 25 -3.44 -22.16 22.39
CA MET A 25 -3.67 -21.25 21.25
C MET A 25 -2.48 -20.33 20.96
N LYS A 26 -1.64 -20.03 21.96
CA LYS A 26 -0.38 -19.29 21.76
C LYS A 26 0.68 -20.11 21.02
N GLU A 27 0.64 -21.43 21.17
CA GLU A 27 1.49 -22.37 20.44
C GLU A 27 1.01 -22.67 19.01
N LEU A 28 -0.11 -22.07 18.56
CA LEU A 28 -0.56 -22.22 17.18
C LEU A 28 0.40 -21.52 16.20
N PRO A 29 0.74 -22.11 15.03
CA PRO A 29 1.65 -21.55 14.02
C PRO A 29 1.24 -20.19 13.43
N LEU A 30 0.07 -19.66 13.81
CA LEU A 30 -0.53 -18.42 13.31
C LEU A 30 0.42 -17.22 13.38
N LEU A 31 1.33 -17.15 14.36
CA LEU A 31 2.31 -16.05 14.44
C LEU A 31 3.35 -16.13 13.31
N GLN A 32 3.81 -17.32 12.95
CA GLN A 32 4.74 -17.53 11.84
C GLN A 32 4.06 -17.27 10.49
N GLU A 33 2.81 -17.72 10.34
CA GLU A 33 2.03 -17.53 9.11
C GLU A 33 1.76 -16.04 8.83
N ASN A 34 1.43 -15.26 9.86
CA ASN A 34 1.25 -13.81 9.75
C ASN A 34 2.55 -13.06 9.40
N GLU A 35 3.68 -13.47 9.97
CA GLU A 35 5.00 -12.89 9.64
C GLU A 35 5.39 -13.18 8.18
N ILE A 36 5.12 -14.38 7.68
CA ILE A 36 5.36 -14.77 6.27
C ILE A 36 4.50 -13.92 5.34
N ILE A 37 3.18 -13.84 5.58
CA ILE A 37 2.25 -13.03 4.78
C ILE A 37 2.67 -11.56 4.79
N LYS A 38 3.09 -11.02 5.94
CA LYS A 38 3.57 -9.64 6.04
C LYS A 38 4.83 -9.43 5.18
N LYS A 39 5.79 -10.34 5.25
CA LYS A 39 7.04 -10.26 4.50
C LYS A 39 6.82 -10.37 2.99
N GLU A 40 5.94 -11.25 2.54
CA GLU A 40 5.54 -11.36 1.13
C GLU A 40 4.86 -10.07 0.65
N ASN A 41 3.98 -9.49 1.46
CA ASN A 41 3.34 -8.21 1.14
C ASN A 41 4.35 -7.07 1.03
N GLU A 42 5.31 -6.98 1.96
CA GLU A 42 6.40 -5.99 1.91
C GLU A 42 7.24 -6.14 0.63
N GLN A 43 7.60 -7.38 0.26
CA GLN A 43 8.32 -7.65 -0.98
C GLN A 43 7.53 -7.23 -2.23
N ILE A 44 6.24 -7.54 -2.28
CA ILE A 44 5.35 -7.12 -3.37
C ILE A 44 5.28 -5.60 -3.46
N ILE A 45 5.14 -4.90 -2.31
CA ILE A 45 5.12 -3.43 -2.26
C ILE A 45 6.44 -2.87 -2.80
N GLU A 46 7.57 -3.44 -2.40
CA GLU A 46 8.90 -2.98 -2.83
C GLU A 46 9.11 -3.18 -4.35
N GLN A 47 8.71 -4.34 -4.88
CA GLN A 47 8.74 -4.59 -6.32
C GLN A 47 7.89 -3.58 -7.11
N ARG A 48 6.69 -3.24 -6.60
CA ARG A 48 5.82 -2.23 -7.21
C ARG A 48 6.45 -0.85 -7.20
N LYS A 49 7.03 -0.44 -6.07
CA LYS A 49 7.73 0.84 -5.94
C LYS A 49 8.87 0.94 -6.94
N LYS A 50 9.69 -0.10 -7.07
CA LYS A 50 10.79 -0.16 -8.05
C LYS A 50 10.27 -0.01 -9.49
N PHE A 51 9.20 -0.73 -9.84
CA PHE A 51 8.62 -0.64 -11.18
C PHE A 51 8.07 0.76 -11.50
N VAL A 52 7.32 1.36 -10.56
CA VAL A 52 6.82 2.74 -10.72
C VAL A 52 7.97 3.72 -10.86
N HIS A 53 9.03 3.56 -10.06
CA HIS A 53 10.21 4.41 -10.15
C HIS A 53 10.89 4.29 -11.53
N GLN A 54 11.07 3.07 -12.05
CA GLN A 54 11.62 2.85 -13.39
C GLN A 54 10.76 3.51 -14.48
N CYS A 55 9.44 3.41 -14.36
CA CYS A 55 8.51 4.06 -15.27
C CYS A 55 8.66 5.58 -15.26
N LEU A 56 8.78 6.18 -14.07
CA LEU A 56 9.03 7.62 -13.91
C LEU A 56 10.39 8.03 -14.50
N GLN A 57 11.45 7.26 -14.27
CA GLN A 57 12.79 7.56 -14.79
C GLN A 57 12.85 7.55 -16.31
N ALA A 58 12.05 6.71 -16.96
CA ALA A 58 12.00 6.64 -18.42
C ALA A 58 11.14 7.75 -19.05
N ILE A 59 10.56 8.67 -18.27
CA ILE A 59 9.87 9.87 -18.75
C ILE A 59 10.89 11.02 -18.82
N PRO A 60 10.92 11.80 -19.92
CA PRO A 60 11.80 12.96 -20.02
C PRO A 60 11.61 13.94 -18.88
N GLU A 61 12.72 14.54 -18.42
CA GLU A 61 12.77 15.32 -17.17
C GLU A 61 11.74 16.45 -17.10
N LYS A 62 11.51 17.17 -18.21
CA LYS A 62 10.51 18.24 -18.29
C LYS A 62 9.07 17.79 -17.99
N TYR A 63 8.74 16.53 -18.27
CA TYR A 63 7.41 15.95 -18.01
C TYR A 63 7.36 15.31 -16.61
N LYS A 64 8.46 14.72 -16.15
CA LYS A 64 8.59 14.19 -14.79
C LYS A 64 8.45 15.29 -13.75
N LEU A 65 9.11 16.43 -13.97
CA LEU A 65 9.07 17.58 -13.08
C LEU A 65 7.65 18.10 -12.90
N ILE A 66 6.92 18.36 -14.00
CA ILE A 66 5.56 18.90 -13.91
C ILE A 66 4.58 17.91 -13.28
N LEU A 67 4.76 16.62 -13.55
CA LEU A 67 3.99 15.54 -12.96
C LEU A 67 4.26 15.44 -11.45
N SER A 68 5.52 15.56 -11.02
CA SER A 68 5.89 15.52 -9.60
C SER A 68 5.31 16.71 -8.83
N LEU A 69 5.43 17.92 -9.37
CA LEU A 69 4.84 19.12 -8.77
C LEU A 69 3.33 18.95 -8.59
N ARG A 70 2.63 18.39 -9.58
CA ARG A 70 1.18 18.25 -9.53
C ARG A 70 0.68 17.04 -8.74
N ASP A 71 1.09 15.84 -9.15
CA ASP A 71 0.48 14.58 -8.71
C ASP A 71 1.16 14.03 -7.44
N ILE A 72 2.38 14.49 -7.09
CA ILE A 72 3.09 14.08 -5.85
C ILE A 72 3.05 15.18 -4.80
N GLN A 73 3.39 16.42 -5.19
CA GLN A 73 3.48 17.56 -4.26
C GLN A 73 2.19 18.36 -4.13
N GLY A 74 1.21 18.14 -5.01
CA GLY A 74 -0.13 18.72 -4.89
C GLY A 74 -0.26 20.18 -5.31
N PHE A 75 0.74 20.77 -5.99
CA PHE A 75 0.70 22.17 -6.40
C PHE A 75 -0.45 22.45 -7.39
N SER A 76 -1.04 23.64 -7.27
CA SER A 76 -2.02 24.18 -8.21
C SER A 76 -1.38 24.53 -9.56
N TYR A 77 -2.19 24.62 -10.61
CA TYR A 77 -1.70 25.01 -11.93
C TYR A 77 -1.07 26.41 -11.92
N ALA A 78 -1.65 27.33 -11.14
CA ALA A 78 -1.13 28.69 -10.97
C ALA A 78 0.25 28.70 -10.30
N GLU A 79 0.46 27.89 -9.27
CA GLU A 79 1.76 27.75 -8.60
C GLU A 79 2.79 27.11 -9.52
N ILE A 80 2.41 26.08 -10.28
CA ILE A 80 3.31 25.43 -11.25
C ILE A 80 3.75 26.40 -12.34
N THR A 81 2.85 27.25 -12.85
CA THR A 81 3.20 28.32 -13.79
C THR A 81 4.23 29.28 -13.20
N LYS A 82 4.08 29.67 -11.93
CA LYS A 82 5.02 30.55 -11.23
C LYS A 82 6.38 29.87 -10.99
N ILE A 83 6.37 28.61 -10.55
CA ILE A 83 7.57 27.81 -10.25
C ILE A 83 8.40 27.57 -11.52
N LEU A 84 7.75 27.11 -12.59
CA LEU A 84 8.41 26.72 -13.83
C LEU A 84 8.56 27.87 -14.84
N LYS A 85 7.95 29.03 -14.57
CA LYS A 85 7.92 30.21 -15.45
C LYS A 85 7.44 29.88 -16.87
N ILE A 86 6.34 29.12 -16.98
CA ILE A 86 5.72 28.70 -18.25
C ILE A 86 4.23 29.05 -18.29
N SER A 87 3.67 29.25 -19.48
CA SER A 87 2.25 29.59 -19.63
C SER A 87 1.32 28.48 -19.12
N PRO A 88 0.10 28.81 -18.63
CA PRO A 88 -0.87 27.82 -18.17
C PRO A 88 -1.21 26.77 -19.23
N GLY A 89 -1.32 27.15 -20.51
CA GLY A 89 -1.54 26.19 -21.62
C GLY A 89 -0.34 25.25 -21.83
N THR A 90 0.88 25.70 -21.52
CA THR A 90 2.06 24.82 -21.52
C THR A 90 2.01 23.84 -20.35
N VAL A 91 1.55 24.27 -19.18
CA VAL A 91 1.36 23.38 -18.02
C VAL A 91 0.40 22.25 -18.38
N ASP A 92 -0.78 22.61 -18.89
CA ASP A 92 -1.82 21.63 -19.21
C ASP A 92 -1.37 20.62 -20.27
N SER A 93 -0.82 21.12 -21.39
CA SER A 93 -0.35 20.26 -22.47
C SER A 93 0.85 19.38 -22.07
N ARG A 94 1.75 19.85 -21.19
CA ARG A 94 2.85 19.03 -20.67
C ARG A 94 2.34 17.98 -19.69
N LEU A 95 1.41 18.32 -18.82
CA LEU A 95 0.84 17.41 -17.83
C LEU A 95 0.02 16.30 -18.49
N HIS A 96 -0.80 16.63 -19.50
CA HIS A 96 -1.51 15.64 -20.29
C HIS A 96 -0.55 14.64 -20.96
N ARG A 97 0.52 15.15 -21.60
CA ARG A 97 1.56 14.31 -22.21
C ARG A 97 2.29 13.46 -21.18
N ALA A 98 2.66 14.03 -20.04
CA ALA A 98 3.32 13.32 -18.95
C ALA A 98 2.49 12.13 -18.46
N ARG A 99 1.19 12.34 -18.20
CA ARG A 99 0.26 11.29 -17.77
C ARG A 99 0.05 10.23 -18.84
N LYS A 100 -0.07 10.62 -20.11
CA LYS A 100 -0.18 9.67 -21.23
C LYS A 100 1.06 8.78 -21.33
N MET A 101 2.26 9.35 -21.16
CA MET A 101 3.52 8.59 -21.15
C MET A 101 3.61 7.65 -19.95
N LEU A 102 3.25 8.13 -18.76
CA LEU A 102 3.23 7.34 -17.54
C LEU A 102 2.27 6.15 -17.67
N ARG A 103 1.04 6.40 -18.14
CA ARG A 103 0.04 5.35 -18.36
C ARG A 103 0.53 4.27 -19.30
N LYS A 104 1.16 4.65 -20.42
CA LYS A 104 1.74 3.68 -21.37
C LYS A 104 2.82 2.82 -20.71
N LYS A 105 3.66 3.41 -19.86
CA LYS A 105 4.73 2.69 -19.17
C LYS A 105 4.21 1.78 -18.06
N LEU A 106 3.13 2.18 -17.38
CA LEU A 106 2.50 1.33 -16.36
C LEU A 106 1.56 0.26 -16.94
N ALA A 107 1.13 0.37 -18.20
CA ALA A 107 0.20 -0.58 -18.82
C ALA A 107 0.59 -2.07 -18.61
N PRO A 108 1.86 -2.49 -18.75
CA PRO A 108 2.25 -3.89 -18.50
C PRO A 108 1.92 -4.38 -17.09
N PHE A 109 2.00 -3.50 -16.09
CA PHE A 109 1.67 -3.83 -14.70
C PHE A 109 0.17 -4.01 -14.47
N PHE A 110 -0.67 -3.29 -15.22
CA PHE A 110 -2.13 -3.40 -15.12
C PHE A 110 -2.70 -4.55 -15.95
N ILE A 111 -2.08 -4.88 -17.09
CA ILE A 111 -2.51 -5.99 -17.97
C ILE A 111 -2.36 -7.35 -17.27
N GLN A 112 -1.32 -7.55 -16.45
CA GLN A 112 -1.14 -8.77 -15.65
C GLN A 112 -2.23 -9.01 -14.60
N ARG A 113 -3.05 -7.99 -14.28
CA ARG A 113 -3.99 -8.04 -13.16
C ARG A 113 -5.46 -8.16 -13.57
N GLY A 114 -5.77 -8.35 -14.86
CA GLY A 114 -7.14 -8.56 -15.32
C GLY A 114 -8.01 -7.30 -15.32
N GLY A 115 -7.46 -6.15 -15.71
CA GLY A 115 -8.20 -4.90 -15.81
C GLY A 115 -8.54 -4.53 -17.24
N ASN A 116 -9.74 -4.90 -17.71
CA ASN A 116 -10.43 -4.14 -18.74
C ASN A 116 -10.67 -2.73 -18.18
N HIS A 117 -9.87 -1.75 -18.59
CA HIS A 117 -10.23 -0.36 -18.44
C HIS A 117 -9.90 0.38 -19.73
N GLU A 118 -10.91 0.41 -20.59
CA GLU A 118 -11.11 1.46 -21.58
C GLU A 118 -10.99 2.80 -20.86
N MET A 119 -10.00 3.61 -21.25
CA MET A 119 -9.97 5.07 -21.22
C MET A 119 -8.83 5.55 -22.13
#